data_AF-A0A5K1EY58-F1
#
_entry.id   AF-A0A5K1EY58-F1
#
_cell.length_a   1.000
_cell.length_b   1.000
_cell.length_c   1.000
_cell.angle_alpha   90.00
_cell.angle_beta   90.00
_cell.angle_gamma   90.00
#
_symmetry.space_group_name_H-M   'P 1'
#
loop_
_entity.id
_entity.type
_entity.pdbx_description
1 polymer ?
#
loop_
_entity_poly.entity_id
_entity_poly.type
_entity_poly.pdbx_seq_one_letter_code
_entity_poly.pdbx_strand_id
1 'polypeptide(L)' 'DEKSYQSKLKEATWMPHLFRVSVVQSEYMNEKRQRITVRAEAPVDWAAETKHLLEKISKSN' A
#
# COMPACT_ATOMS: atom_id res chain seq x y z
N ASP A 1 21.96 -4.49 18.33
CA ASP A 1 20.74 -4.28 19.11
C ASP A 1 19.46 -4.61 18.36
N GLU A 2 19.09 -5.89 18.40
CA GLU A 2 17.84 -6.44 17.84
C GLU A 2 16.58 -5.73 18.38
N LYS A 3 16.61 -5.31 19.65
CA LYS A 3 15.52 -4.57 20.29
C LYS A 3 15.27 -3.19 19.66
N SER A 4 16.33 -2.49 19.25
CA SER A 4 16.20 -1.19 18.56
C SER A 4 15.62 -1.37 17.16
N TYR A 5 16.06 -2.41 16.44
CA TYR A 5 15.51 -2.77 15.14
C TYR A 5 14.01 -3.09 15.20
N GLN A 6 13.60 -3.93 16.15
CA GLN A 6 12.18 -4.27 16.34
C GLN A 6 11.32 -3.05 16.69
N SER A 7 11.84 -2.11 17.48
CA SER A 7 11.11 -0.86 17.80
C SER A 7 10.88 0.00 16.56
N LYS A 8 11.90 0.22 15.71
CA LYS A 8 11.75 0.98 14.46
C LYS A 8 10.80 0.31 13.49
N LEU A 9 10.83 -1.02 13.41
CA LEU A 9 9.89 -1.77 12.56
C LEU A 9 8.44 -1.53 13.00
N LYS A 10 8.16 -1.60 14.31
CA LYS A 10 6.81 -1.39 14.85
C LYS A 10 6.26 0.00 14.57
N GLU A 11 7.13 1.01 14.58
CA GLU A 11 6.75 2.39 14.24
C GLU A 11 6.32 2.52 12.77
N ALA A 12 7.04 1.85 11.86
CA ALA A 12 6.74 1.88 10.43
C ALA A 12 5.49 1.08 10.02
N THR A 13 5.10 0.03 10.77
CA THR A 13 4.02 -0.89 10.35
C THR A 13 2.62 -0.25 10.29
N TRP A 14 2.37 0.82 11.05
CA TRP A 14 1.02 1.39 11.21
C TRP A 14 0.79 2.71 10.48
N MET A 15 1.71 3.10 9.60
CA MET A 15 1.56 4.31 8.79
C MET A 15 0.91 3.98 7.44
N PRO A 16 -0.11 4.74 7.00
CA PRO A 16 -0.72 4.55 5.69
C PRO A 16 0.15 5.17 4.59
N HIS A 17 0.39 4.41 3.52
CA HIS A 17 1.16 4.82 2.35
C HIS A 17 0.40 4.50 1.06
N LEU A 18 0.58 5.34 0.05
CA LEU A 18 0.08 5.12 -1.29
C LEU A 18 1.14 4.38 -2.11
N PHE A 19 0.84 3.17 -2.55
CA PHE A 19 1.76 2.35 -3.33
C PHE A 19 1.30 2.19 -4.78
N ARG A 20 2.21 2.42 -5.72
CA ARG A 20 2.03 1.96 -7.09
C ARG A 20 2.50 0.52 -7.18
N VAL A 21 1.59 -0.42 -7.43
CA VAL A 21 1.92 -1.86 -7.46
C VAL A 21 1.83 -2.44 -8.87
N SER A 22 2.69 -3.43 -9.14
CA SER A 22 2.58 -4.31 -10.31
C SER A 22 2.36 -5.74 -9.87
N VAL A 23 1.44 -6.45 -10.53
CA VAL A 23 1.11 -7.84 -10.24
C VAL A 23 1.61 -8.73 -11.36
N VAL A 24 2.33 -9.79 -11.01
CA VAL A 24 2.84 -10.79 -11.97
C VAL A 24 2.54 -12.19 -11.43
N GLN A 25 2.02 -13.08 -12.27
CA GLN A 25 1.88 -14.49 -11.91
C GLN A 25 3.24 -15.18 -12.05
N SER A 26 3.71 -15.80 -10.97
CA SER A 26 4.95 -16.58 -10.93
C SER A 26 4.59 -18.00 -10.55
N GLU A 27 5.11 -18.96 -11.30
CA GLU A 27 4.99 -20.38 -10.98
C GLU A 27 6.30 -20.87 -10.39
N TYR A 28 6.26 -21.43 -9.19
CA TYR A 28 7.42 -22.03 -8.53
C TYR A 28 6.99 -23.31 -7.84
N MET A 29 7.71 -24.40 -8.06
CA MET A 29 7.40 -25.73 -7.51
C MET A 29 5.94 -26.17 -7.75
N ASN A 30 5.45 -26.00 -8.98
CA ASN A 30 4.08 -26.30 -9.42
C ASN A 30 2.97 -25.51 -8.71
N GLU A 31 3.31 -24.47 -7.92
CA GLU A 31 2.33 -23.54 -7.37
C GLU A 31 2.33 -22.22 -8.13
N LYS A 32 1.16 -21.86 -8.65
CA LYS A 32 0.93 -20.53 -9.23
C LYS A 32 0.67 -19.53 -8.11
N ARG A 33 1.60 -18.60 -7.92
CA ARG A 33 1.49 -17.51 -6.93
C ARG A 33 1.45 -16.16 -7.64
N GLN A 34 0.63 -15.25 -7.15
CA GLN A 34 0.66 -13.86 -7.61
C GLN A 34 1.71 -13.09 -6.79
N ARG A 35 2.74 -12.59 -7.46
CA ARG A 35 3.72 -11.69 -6.86
C ARG A 35 3.26 -10.25 -7.05
N ILE A 36 3.06 -9.54 -5.94
CA ILE A 36 2.81 -8.11 -5.93
C ILE A 36 4.15 -7.41 -5.66
N THR A 37 4.52 -6.45 -6.50
CA THR A 37 5.75 -5.66 -6.35
C THR A 37 5.39 -4.19 -6.29
N VAL A 38 5.86 -3.51 -5.25
CA VAL A 38 5.76 -2.06 -5.11
C VAL A 38 6.78 -1.42 -6.05
N ARG A 39 6.31 -0.54 -6.94
CA ARG A 39 7.11 0.21 -7.92
C ARG A 39 7.42 1.63 -7.46
N ALA A 40 6.55 2.22 -6.66
CA ALA A 40 6.73 3.54 -6.06
C ALA A 40 5.91 3.66 -4.77
N GLU A 41 6.38 4.52 -3.88
CA GLU A 41 5.74 4.90 -2.62
C GLU A 41 5.49 6.41 -2.62
N ALA A 42 4.33 6.82 -2.11
CA ALA A 42 4.03 8.20 -1.77
C ALA A 42 3.27 8.28 -0.42
N PRO A 43 3.43 9.36 0.35
CA PRO A 43 2.60 9.60 1.54
C PRO A 43 1.14 9.88 1.14
N VAL A 44 0.21 9.55 2.03
CA VAL A 44 -1.23 9.76 1.79
C VAL A 44 -1.60 11.24 1.99
N ASP A 45 -2.21 11.85 0.97
CA ASP A 45 -2.83 13.18 1.07
C ASP A 45 -4.34 13.05 1.36
N TRP A 46 -4.66 13.14 2.65
CA TRP A 46 -6.03 13.03 3.15
C TRP A 46 -6.98 14.09 2.61
N ALA A 47 -6.49 15.31 2.34
CA ALA A 47 -7.33 16.40 1.85
C ALA A 47 -7.78 16.12 0.41
N ALA A 48 -6.84 15.67 -0.43
CA ALA A 48 -7.12 15.26 -1.80
C ALA A 48 -8.03 14.03 -1.86
N GLU A 49 -7.79 13.00 -1.04
CA GLU A 49 -8.62 11.78 -0.98
C GLU A 49 -10.05 12.08 -0.53
N THR A 50 -10.22 12.90 0.51
CA THR A 50 -11.54 13.27 1.03
C THR A 50 -12.34 14.04 -0.02
N LYS A 51 -11.72 15.01 -0.69
CA LYS A 51 -12.36 15.76 -1.79
C LYS A 51 -12.77 14.83 -2.92
N HIS A 52 -11.87 13.95 -3.34
CA HIS A 52 -12.16 12.97 -4.39
C HIS A 52 -13.32 12.04 -4.02
N LEU A 53 -13.38 11.58 -2.76
CA LEU A 53 -14.46 10.74 -2.26
C LEU A 53 -15.80 11.47 -2.25
N LEU A 54 -15.84 12.71 -1.75
CA LEU A 54 -17.05 13.54 -1.74
C LEU A 54 -17.57 13.81 -3.16
N GLU A 55 -16.68 14.08 -4.12
CA GLU A 55 -17.05 14.22 -5.53
C GLU A 55 -17.67 12.94 -6.10
N LYS A 56 -17.16 11.76 -5.72
CA LYS A 56 -17.74 10.48 -6.15
C LYS A 56 -19.13 10.25 -5.55
N ILE A 57 -19.31 10.54 -4.26
CA ILE A 57 -20.61 10.43 -3.58
C ILE A 57 -21.63 11.37 -4.20
N SER A 58 -21.22 12.61 -4.49
CA SER A 58 -22.09 13.60 -5.12
C SER A 58 -22.52 13.22 -6.54
N LYS A 59 -21.73 12.41 -7.26
CA LYS A 59 -22.04 11.96 -8.63
C LYS A 59 -22.83 10.65 -8.67
N SER A 60 -22.91 9.91 -7.57
CA SER A 60 -23.68 8.66 -7.49
C SER A 60 -25.13 8.84 -7.02
N ASN A 61 -25.49 10.05 -6.56
CA ASN A 61 -26.85 10.48 -6.26
C ASN A 61 -27.42 11.29 -7.43
#